data_AF-A0A2V9PJB2-F1
#
_entry.id   AF-A0A2V9PJB2-F1
#
_cell.length_a   1.000
_cell.length_b   1.000
_cell.length_c   1.000
_cell.angle_alpha   90.00
_cell.angle_beta   90.00
_cell.angle_gamma   90.00
#
_symmetry.space_group_name_H-M   'P 1'
#
loop_
_entity.id
_entity.type
_entity.pdbx_description
1 polymer ?
#
loop_
_entity_poly.entity_id
_entity_poly.type
_entity_poly.pdbx_seq_one_letter_code
_entity_poly.pdbx_strand_id
1 'polypeptide(L)'
;MEGKTPDQIAENVQAAYVRGELPKRDGVSFAYMWSADQNLGTGIGHWHPHMMVFAPYYENSMVGGNQFGSPLPQLSDDAGTPFAVVVIPVDDRLAIRSQQH
;
A
#
# COMPACT_ATOMS: atom_id res chain seq x y z
N MET A 1 6.31 -15.65 -15.61
CA MET A 1 5.20 -14.66 -15.58
C MET A 1 4.90 -14.08 -16.96
N GLU A 2 5.79 -14.26 -17.94
CA GLU A 2 5.58 -13.83 -19.32
C GLU A 2 4.33 -14.49 -19.95
N GLY A 3 3.52 -13.69 -20.65
CA GLY A 3 2.29 -14.12 -21.32
C GLY A 3 1.06 -14.32 -20.41
N LYS A 4 1.15 -14.06 -19.10
CA LYS A 4 0.00 -14.14 -18.17
C LYS A 4 -0.74 -12.81 -18.06
N THR A 5 -2.06 -12.87 -17.88
CA THR A 5 -2.87 -11.69 -17.54
C THR A 5 -2.61 -11.23 -16.09
N PRO A 6 -2.96 -9.98 -15.73
CA PRO A 6 -2.83 -9.50 -14.35
C PRO A 6 -3.53 -10.41 -13.32
N ASP A 7 -4.76 -10.85 -13.61
CA ASP A 7 -5.51 -11.75 -12.72
C ASP A 7 -4.80 -13.08 -12.52
N GLN A 8 -4.27 -13.66 -13.62
CA GLN A 8 -3.50 -14.90 -13.54
C GLN A 8 -2.21 -14.70 -12.73
N ILE A 9 -1.58 -13.53 -12.81
CA ILE A 9 -0.41 -13.23 -11.97
C ILE A 9 -0.83 -13.20 -10.50
N ALA A 10 -1.89 -12.47 -10.15
CA ALA A 10 -2.39 -12.37 -8.79
C ALA A 10 -2.76 -13.74 -8.19
N GLU A 11 -3.52 -14.56 -8.93
CA GLU A 11 -3.89 -15.92 -8.51
C GLU A 11 -2.68 -16.81 -8.26
N ASN A 12 -1.71 -16.80 -9.19
CA ASN A 12 -0.51 -17.63 -9.05
C ASN A 12 0.34 -17.23 -7.84
N VAL A 13 0.42 -15.93 -7.58
CA VAL A 13 1.15 -15.38 -6.42
C VAL A 13 0.45 -15.78 -5.12
N GLN A 14 -0.88 -15.61 -5.03
CA GLN A 14 -1.65 -16.05 -3.86
C GLN A 14 -1.49 -17.55 -3.61
N ALA A 15 -1.58 -18.37 -4.66
CA ALA A 15 -1.42 -19.81 -4.56
C ALA A 15 -0.01 -20.22 -4.10
N ALA A 16 1.03 -19.48 -4.47
CA ALA A 16 2.40 -19.72 -4.00
C ALA A 16 2.55 -19.47 -2.49
N TYR A 17 1.85 -18.47 -1.92
CA TYR A 17 1.78 -18.30 -0.47
C TYR A 17 1.05 -19.45 0.22
N VAL A 18 -0.09 -19.89 -0.32
CA VAL A 18 -0.85 -21.02 0.24
C VAL A 18 -0.02 -22.32 0.23
N ARG A 19 0.76 -22.53 -0.83
CA ARG A 19 1.67 -23.69 -0.93
C ARG A 19 2.95 -23.56 -0.11
N GLY A 20 3.24 -22.38 0.46
CA GLY A 20 4.47 -22.12 1.22
C GLY A 20 5.74 -21.97 0.36
N GLU A 21 5.58 -21.80 -0.96
CA GLU A 21 6.69 -21.54 -1.89
C GLU A 21 7.24 -20.12 -1.70
N LEU A 22 6.35 -19.18 -1.36
CA LEU A 22 6.73 -17.84 -0.92
C LEU A 22 6.66 -17.78 0.60
N PRO A 23 7.73 -17.33 1.28
CA PRO A 23 7.70 -17.25 2.73
C PRO A 23 6.70 -16.20 3.17
N LYS A 24 5.95 -16.52 4.24
CA LYS A 24 5.20 -15.50 4.97
C LYS A 24 6.20 -14.47 5.49
N ARG A 25 5.91 -13.19 5.28
CA ARG A 25 6.70 -12.12 5.89
C ARG A 25 6.15 -11.87 7.29
N ASP A 26 6.95 -12.20 8.30
CA ASP A 26 6.54 -12.14 9.70
C ASP A 26 6.71 -10.74 10.31
N GLY A 27 7.40 -9.85 9.59
CA GLY A 27 7.60 -8.46 9.97
C GLY A 27 6.98 -7.48 8.99
N VAL A 28 6.51 -6.35 9.51
CA VAL A 28 6.14 -5.19 8.68
C VAL A 28 7.38 -4.68 7.94
N SER A 29 7.25 -4.42 6.65
CA SER A 29 8.31 -3.82 5.83
C SER A 29 7.91 -2.37 5.52
N PHE A 30 8.77 -1.42 5.88
CA PHE A 30 8.54 -0.02 5.57
C PHE A 30 9.05 0.28 4.16
N ALA A 31 8.16 0.77 3.29
CA ALA A 31 8.52 1.26 1.98
C ALA A 31 8.15 2.75 1.92
N TYR A 32 9.13 3.61 2.14
CA TYR A 32 8.91 5.04 1.97
C TYR A 32 8.93 5.39 0.49
N MET A 33 7.75 5.42 -0.14
CA MET A 33 7.61 5.86 -1.52
C MET A 33 7.41 7.38 -1.52
N TRP A 34 8.45 8.12 -1.91
CA TRP A 34 8.38 9.57 -2.07
C TRP A 34 8.00 9.90 -3.53
N SER A 35 6.75 10.31 -3.74
CA SER A 35 6.30 10.84 -5.03
C SER A 35 6.24 12.37 -4.94
N ALA A 36 7.07 13.06 -5.73
CA ALA A 36 7.13 14.53 -5.74
C ALA A 36 5.77 15.16 -6.07
N ASP A 37 4.99 14.49 -6.92
CA ASP A 37 3.64 14.89 -7.29
C ASP A 37 2.56 14.14 -6.50
N GLN A 38 2.92 13.26 -5.57
CA GLN A 38 1.97 12.52 -4.73
C GLN A 38 0.92 11.71 -5.54
N ASN A 39 1.31 11.26 -6.73
CA ASN A 39 0.44 10.48 -7.62
C ASN A 39 0.38 9.02 -7.16
N LEU A 40 -0.83 8.54 -6.83
CA LEU A 40 -1.12 7.17 -6.37
C LEU A 40 -1.23 6.16 -7.52
N GLY A 41 -1.30 6.62 -8.76
CA GLY A 41 -1.42 5.78 -9.93
C GLY A 41 -2.53 6.24 -10.89
N THR A 42 -2.57 5.60 -12.05
CA THR A 42 -3.57 5.86 -13.09
C THR A 42 -4.98 5.55 -12.57
N GLY A 43 -5.86 6.55 -12.61
CA GLY A 43 -7.26 6.43 -12.17
C GLY A 43 -7.54 6.94 -10.76
N ILE A 44 -6.51 7.12 -9.92
CA ILE A 44 -6.64 7.71 -8.57
C ILE A 44 -6.11 9.15 -8.57
N GLY A 45 -4.99 9.39 -9.26
CA GLY A 45 -4.40 10.73 -9.39
C GLY A 45 -3.62 11.16 -8.15
N HIS A 46 -3.54 12.48 -7.96
CA HIS A 46 -2.78 13.09 -6.87
C HIS A 46 -3.54 12.99 -5.55
N TRP A 47 -2.83 12.66 -4.48
CA TRP A 47 -3.38 12.61 -3.13
C TRP A 47 -2.47 13.32 -2.13
N HIS A 48 -2.85 13.38 -0.85
CA HIS A 48 -2.01 13.95 0.21
C HIS A 48 -0.62 13.29 0.23
N PRO A 49 0.45 13.96 0.69
CA PRO A 49 1.71 13.29 0.95
C PRO A 49 1.48 12.16 1.96
N HIS A 50 2.03 10.99 1.70
CA HIS A 50 1.75 9.83 2.55
C HIS A 50 2.92 8.85 2.56
N MET A 51 2.99 8.04 3.62
CA MET A 51 3.88 6.88 3.71
C MET A 51 3.07 5.61 3.53
N MET A 52 3.57 4.68 2.70
CA MET A 52 3.02 3.33 2.59
C MET A 52 3.81 2.34 3.46
N VAL A 53 3.12 1.49 4.19
CA VAL A 53 3.72 0.42 4.99
C VAL A 53 3.12 -0.89 4.55
N PHE A 54 3.99 -1.80 4.09
CA PHE A 54 3.58 -3.15 3.75
C PHE A 54 3.43 -3.97 5.03
N ALA A 55 2.19 -4.30 5.36
CA ALA A 55 1.80 -4.92 6.62
C ALA A 55 0.99 -6.19 6.36
N PRO A 56 1.65 -7.32 6.00
CA PRO A 56 0.99 -8.56 5.65
C PRO A 56 -0.07 -8.99 6.67
N TYR A 57 -1.26 -9.32 6.19
CA TYR A 57 -2.41 -9.81 6.95
C TYR A 57 -2.97 -8.83 7.99
N TYR A 58 -2.61 -7.54 7.91
CA TYR A 58 -3.25 -6.54 8.74
C TYR A 58 -4.69 -6.31 8.28
N GLU A 59 -5.55 -6.11 9.26
CA GLU A 59 -6.91 -5.61 9.08
C GLU A 59 -6.95 -4.14 9.50
N ASN A 60 -7.89 -3.36 8.96
CA ASN A 60 -7.99 -1.94 9.30
C ASN A 60 -8.21 -1.72 10.81
N SER A 61 -8.89 -2.65 11.49
CA SER A 61 -9.08 -2.64 12.95
C SER A 61 -7.77 -2.69 13.74
N MET A 62 -6.70 -3.26 13.18
CA MET A 62 -5.38 -3.34 13.81
C MET A 62 -4.64 -2.00 13.81
N VAL A 63 -5.09 -1.04 12.99
CA VAL A 63 -4.55 0.34 12.91
C VAL A 63 -5.55 1.40 13.37
N GLY A 64 -6.60 0.98 14.09
CA GLY A 64 -7.60 1.88 14.68
C GLY A 64 -8.91 1.99 13.90
N GLY A 65 -9.06 1.30 12.76
CA GLY A 65 -10.32 1.24 12.02
C GLY A 65 -10.71 2.57 11.36
N ASN A 66 -9.73 3.40 11.02
CA ASN A 66 -9.98 4.73 10.47
C ASN A 66 -10.54 4.65 9.04
N GLN A 67 -11.43 5.57 8.69
CA GLN A 67 -12.01 5.65 7.35
C GLN A 67 -10.99 6.12 6.34
N PHE A 68 -11.04 5.58 5.12
CA PHE A 68 -10.21 6.07 4.01
C PHE A 68 -10.40 7.58 3.82
N GLY A 69 -9.29 8.32 3.70
CA GLY A 69 -9.28 9.78 3.66
C GLY A 69 -9.05 10.47 5.02
N SER A 70 -9.04 9.73 6.13
CA SER A 70 -8.70 10.32 7.43
C SER A 70 -7.22 10.73 7.49
N PRO A 71 -6.82 11.67 8.37
CA PRO A 71 -5.40 11.99 8.59
C PRO A 71 -4.67 10.94 9.44
N LEU A 72 -5.33 9.82 9.78
CA LEU A 72 -4.80 8.77 10.65
C LEU A 72 -4.41 7.54 9.81
N PRO A 73 -3.54 6.65 10.35
CA PRO A 73 -3.20 5.40 9.68
C PRO A 73 -4.46 4.60 9.33
N GLN A 74 -4.53 4.14 8.09
CA GLN A 74 -5.65 3.37 7.59
C GLN A 74 -5.17 2.35 6.58
N LEU A 75 -5.88 1.24 6.45
CA LEU A 75 -5.60 0.30 5.38
C LEU A 75 -6.13 0.87 4.05
N SER A 76 -5.29 0.86 3.01
CA SER A 76 -5.70 1.29 1.66
C SER A 76 -6.09 0.11 0.77
N ASP A 77 -5.34 -0.99 0.85
CA ASP A 77 -5.42 -2.09 -0.11
C ASP A 77 -5.30 -3.46 0.58
N ASP A 78 -5.97 -4.45 -0.01
CA ASP A 78 -5.79 -5.88 0.22
C ASP A 78 -5.77 -6.34 1.68
N ALA A 79 -6.71 -5.84 2.49
CA ALA A 79 -6.92 -6.21 3.89
C ALA A 79 -6.95 -7.73 4.11
N GLY A 80 -6.26 -8.19 5.16
CA GLY A 80 -6.21 -9.60 5.53
C GLY A 80 -5.41 -10.49 4.57
N THR A 81 -4.76 -9.93 3.55
CA THR A 81 -3.94 -10.67 2.59
C THR A 81 -2.44 -10.51 2.86
N PRO A 82 -1.56 -11.32 2.25
CA PRO A 82 -0.11 -11.09 2.32
C PRO A 82 0.33 -9.71 1.82
N PHE A 83 -0.53 -8.99 1.08
CA PHE A 83 -0.23 -7.73 0.40
C PHE A 83 -0.81 -6.48 1.04
N ALA A 84 -1.44 -6.59 2.21
CA ALA A 84 -2.07 -5.46 2.87
C ALA A 84 -1.14 -4.24 3.01
N VAL A 85 -1.64 -3.07 2.59
CA VAL A 85 -0.92 -1.79 2.64
C VAL A 85 -1.61 -0.85 3.61
N VAL A 86 -0.86 -0.37 4.60
CA VAL A 86 -1.27 0.74 5.46
C VAL A 86 -0.76 2.03 4.85
N VAL A 87 -1.62 3.03 4.77
CA VAL A 87 -1.23 4.38 4.37
C VAL A 87 -1.37 5.32 5.54
N ILE A 88 -0.32 6.12 5.75
CA ILE A 88 -0.25 7.15 6.78
C ILE A 88 -0.16 8.50 6.07
N PRO A 89 -1.25 9.26 6.03
CA PRO A 89 -1.24 10.61 5.48
C PRO A 89 -0.38 11.53 6.33
N VAL A 90 0.28 12.46 5.65
CA VAL A 90 1.05 13.55 6.24
C VAL A 90 0.31 14.84 5.94
N ASP A 91 0.34 15.78 6.89
CA ASP A 91 -0.25 17.10 6.71
C ASP A 91 0.34 17.80 5.47
N ASP A 92 -0.52 18.30 4.60
CA ASP A 92 -0.13 19.01 3.37
C ASP A 92 0.77 20.22 3.63
N ARG A 93 0.70 20.81 4.83
CA ARG A 93 1.58 21.92 5.25
C ARG A 93 3.04 21.48 5.41
N LEU A 94 3.28 20.19 5.62
CA LEU A 94 4.61 19.59 5.70
C LEU A 94 5.07 19.04 4.34
N ALA A 95 4.23 19.14 3.30
CA ALA A 95 4.58 18.71 1.96
C ALA A 95 5.68 19.58 1.36
N ILE A 96 6.81 18.98 1.00
CA ILE A 96 7.79 19.65 0.15
C ILE A 96 7.28 19.58 -1.28
N ARG A 97 6.87 20.73 -1.82
CA ARG A 97 6.46 20.83 -3.24
C ARG A 97 7.70 20.95 -4.11
N SER A 98 7.71 20.23 -5.23
CA SER A 98 8.64 20.49 -6.33
C SER A 98 8.49 21.95 -6.77
N GLN A 99 9.60 22.71 -6.79
CA GLN A 99 9.61 24.02 -7.42
C GLN A 99 9.61 23.80 -8.93
N GLN A 100 8.55 24.22 -9.60
CA GLN A 100 8.51 24.24 -11.07
C GLN A 100 9.56 25.26 -11.55
N HIS A 101 10.58 24.76 -12.25
CA HIS A 101 11.55 25.57 -13.00
C HIS A 101 11.06 25.79 -14.43
#